data_AF-A0A961A8C7-F1
#
_entry.id   AF-A0A961A8C7-F1
#
_cell.length_a   1.000
_cell.length_b   1.000
_cell.length_c   1.000
_cell.angle_alpha   90.00
_cell.angle_beta   90.00
_cell.angle_gamma   90.00
#
_symmetry.space_group_name_H-M   'P 1'
#
loop_
_entity.id
_entity.type
_entity.pdbx_description
1 polymer ?
#
loop_
_entity_poly.entity_id
_entity_poly.type
_entity_poly.pdbx_seq_one_letter_code
_entity_poly.pdbx_strand_id
1 'polypeptide(L)'
;DGQVLGDIFLGKIKRWNDPAIAALNPGLTLPDGAIAPVRRADGSGTSFIFTNYLSKVNAEWKSSVGEGTAVKWPAGVGGKGNEGVSAYVQRLPNSIGYVEYAYAKQNKMAHVLLKNKDGQFVAPDDSAFKAAAAGADWARSFYQVLTEQPGKDSWPISGATFILMHKQQDKPEQASN
;
A
#
# COMPACT_ATOMS: atom_id res chain seq x y z
N ASP A 1 9.57 -3.50 -6.19
CA ASP A 1 10.65 -3.45 -5.20
C ASP A 1 10.34 -2.38 -4.18
N GLY A 2 10.53 -2.65 -2.89
CA GLY A 2 10.13 -1.75 -1.81
C GLY A 2 10.96 -0.47 -1.71
N GLN A 3 12.27 -0.55 -1.96
CA GLN A 3 13.17 0.59 -1.92
C GLN A 3 12.78 1.60 -3.01
N VAL A 4 12.62 1.13 -4.26
CA VAL A 4 12.20 1.97 -5.40
C VAL A 4 10.82 2.59 -5.17
N LEU A 5 9.86 1.84 -4.63
CA LEU A 5 8.54 2.39 -4.30
C LEU A 5 8.64 3.51 -3.25
N GLY A 6 9.45 3.32 -2.22
CA GLY A 6 9.72 4.36 -1.22
C GLY A 6 10.36 5.60 -1.84
N ASP A 7 11.35 5.43 -2.72
CA ASP A 7 12.04 6.55 -3.39
C ASP A 7 11.11 7.34 -4.34
N ILE A 8 10.09 6.70 -4.93
CA ILE A 8 9.02 7.39 -5.67
C ILE A 8 8.21 8.29 -4.73
N PHE A 9 7.75 7.76 -3.59
CA PHE A 9 6.91 8.52 -2.65
C PHE A 9 7.71 9.54 -1.81
N LEU A 10 9.04 9.39 -1.71
CA LEU A 10 9.97 10.44 -1.25
C LEU A 10 10.16 11.55 -2.30
N GLY A 11 9.74 11.33 -3.55
CA GLY A 11 9.94 12.27 -4.66
C GLY A 11 11.37 12.29 -5.20
N LYS A 12 12.18 11.25 -4.92
CA LYS A 12 13.55 11.10 -5.43
C LYS A 12 13.53 10.55 -6.86
N ILE A 13 12.71 9.53 -7.09
CA ILE A 13 12.42 9.01 -8.42
C ILE A 13 11.23 9.77 -9.00
N LYS A 14 11.49 10.57 -10.04
CA LYS A 14 10.51 11.53 -10.58
C LYS A 14 10.00 11.18 -11.98
N ARG A 15 10.59 10.19 -12.66
CA ARG A 15 10.22 9.81 -14.03
C ARG A 15 10.12 8.30 -14.17
N TRP A 16 9.22 7.83 -15.02
CA TRP A 16 8.96 6.39 -15.21
C TRP A 16 10.11 5.63 -15.86
N ASN A 17 10.93 6.29 -16.67
CA ASN A 17 12.14 5.73 -17.28
C ASN A 17 13.39 5.84 -16.38
N ASP A 18 13.24 6.17 -15.09
CA ASP A 18 14.36 6.21 -14.15
C ASP A 18 15.13 4.87 -14.16
N PRO A 19 16.48 4.89 -14.13
CA PRO A 19 17.29 3.67 -14.18
C PRO A 19 16.91 2.62 -13.13
N ALA A 20 16.47 3.04 -11.93
CA ALA A 20 16.05 2.11 -10.90
C ALA A 20 14.74 1.38 -11.25
N ILE A 21 13.82 2.04 -11.95
CA ILE A 21 12.59 1.41 -12.47
C ILE A 21 12.94 0.53 -13.68
N ALA A 22 13.78 1.01 -14.59
CA ALA A 22 14.19 0.27 -15.77
C ALA A 22 14.90 -1.06 -15.43
N ALA A 23 15.76 -1.05 -14.41
CA ALA A 23 16.46 -2.25 -13.94
C ALA A 23 15.50 -3.36 -13.45
N LEU A 24 14.34 -2.98 -12.93
CA LEU A 24 13.31 -3.94 -12.46
C LEU A 24 12.39 -4.45 -13.58
N ASN A 25 12.44 -3.84 -14.75
CA ASN A 25 11.53 -4.09 -15.86
C ASN A 25 12.28 -4.30 -17.19
N PRO A 26 13.21 -5.27 -17.26
CA PRO A 26 13.98 -5.51 -18.46
C PRO A 26 13.06 -5.85 -19.64
N GLY A 27 13.31 -5.19 -20.78
CA GLY A 27 12.53 -5.39 -22.01
C GLY A 27 11.25 -4.56 -22.12
N LEU A 28 10.86 -3.78 -21.10
CA LEU A 28 9.76 -2.82 -21.22
C LEU A 28 10.27 -1.46 -21.74
N THR A 29 9.57 -0.92 -22.73
CA THR A 29 9.75 0.48 -23.14
C THR A 29 9.04 1.37 -22.12
N LEU A 30 9.82 1.98 -21.22
CA LEU A 30 9.29 2.87 -20.20
C LEU A 30 9.16 4.31 -20.73
N PRO A 31 8.04 5.00 -20.47
CA PRO A 31 7.83 6.35 -20.95
C PRO A 31 8.72 7.34 -20.21
N ASP A 32 9.16 8.39 -20.92
CA ASP A 32 9.79 9.56 -20.33
C ASP A 32 8.74 10.51 -19.72
N GLY A 33 7.93 9.98 -18.81
CA GLY A 33 6.82 10.67 -18.16
C GLY A 33 7.12 11.00 -16.70
N ALA A 34 6.82 12.22 -16.26
CA ALA A 34 6.90 12.60 -14.85
C ALA A 34 5.92 11.78 -14.01
N ILE A 35 6.40 11.18 -12.92
CA ILE A 35 5.58 10.41 -12.00
C ILE A 35 4.75 11.38 -11.16
N ALA A 36 3.45 11.10 -11.05
CA ALA A 36 2.54 11.85 -10.19
C ALA A 36 2.04 10.97 -9.03
N PRO A 37 2.70 11.00 -7.85
CA PRO A 37 2.22 10.24 -6.69
C PRO A 37 0.85 10.76 -6.23
N VAL A 38 -0.04 9.82 -5.87
CA VAL A 38 -1.35 10.07 -5.30
C VAL A 38 -1.41 9.36 -3.95
N ARG A 39 -1.73 10.12 -2.91
CA ARG A 39 -1.81 9.64 -1.52
C ARG A 39 -3.16 10.01 -0.91
N ARG A 40 -3.44 9.48 0.27
CA ARG A 40 -4.67 9.84 1.00
C ARG A 40 -4.60 11.27 1.56
N ALA A 41 -5.72 11.96 1.54
CA ALA A 41 -5.89 13.27 2.18
C ALA A 41 -6.41 13.16 3.62
N ASP A 42 -7.16 12.10 3.91
CA ASP A 42 -7.81 11.81 5.18
C ASP A 42 -7.03 10.78 6.02
N GLY A 43 -7.29 10.76 7.33
CA GLY A 43 -6.76 9.74 8.23
C GLY A 43 -7.21 8.35 7.76
N SER A 44 -6.26 7.45 7.53
CA SER A 44 -6.50 6.23 6.76
C SER A 44 -5.74 5.02 7.27
N GLY A 45 -6.47 3.92 7.54
CA GLY A 45 -5.86 2.61 7.79
C GLY A 45 -5.05 2.10 6.60
N THR A 46 -5.48 2.38 5.36
CA THR A 46 -4.71 2.05 4.15
C THR A 46 -3.38 2.81 4.12
N SER A 47 -3.35 4.08 4.55
CA SER A 47 -2.11 4.84 4.72
C SER A 47 -1.23 4.23 5.80
N PHE A 48 -1.80 3.82 6.93
CA PHE A 48 -1.04 3.14 7.97
C PHE A 48 -0.36 1.88 7.42
N ILE A 49 -1.10 0.99 6.75
CA ILE A 49 -0.54 -0.23 6.15
C ILE A 49 0.57 0.10 5.14
N PHE A 50 0.31 1.04 4.23
CA PHE A 50 1.26 1.43 3.18
C PHE A 50 2.55 2.05 3.76
N THR A 51 2.42 2.98 4.71
CA THR A 51 3.57 3.67 5.32
C THR A 51 4.32 2.78 6.31
N ASN A 52 3.66 1.82 6.96
CA ASN A 52 4.31 0.77 7.74
C ASN A 52 5.14 -0.15 6.84
N TYR A 53 4.61 -0.55 5.68
CA TYR A 53 5.40 -1.29 4.69
C TYR A 53 6.62 -0.47 4.24
N LEU A 54 6.44 0.78 3.80
CA LEU A 54 7.56 1.63 3.38
C LEU A 54 8.62 1.81 4.46
N SER A 55 8.20 1.94 5.73
CA SER A 55 9.11 2.03 6.87
C SER A 55 9.93 0.75 7.11
N LYS A 56 9.48 -0.41 6.63
CA LYS A 56 10.25 -1.68 6.72
C LYS A 56 11.28 -1.83 5.59
N VAL A 57 10.98 -1.29 4.41
CA VAL A 57 11.74 -1.56 3.18
C VAL A 57 12.56 -0.38 2.67
N ASN A 58 12.38 0.82 3.25
CA ASN A 58 13.14 2.01 2.89
C ASN A 58 13.56 2.75 4.18
N ALA A 59 14.86 2.75 4.47
CA ALA A 59 15.40 3.33 5.71
C ALA A 59 15.22 4.85 5.79
N GLU A 60 15.35 5.55 4.66
CA GLU A 60 15.16 7.00 4.60
C GLU A 60 13.69 7.38 4.84
N TRP A 61 12.76 6.63 4.26
CA TRP A 61 11.33 6.75 4.56
C TRP A 61 11.08 6.62 6.06
N LYS A 62 11.61 5.55 6.66
CA LYS A 62 11.44 5.27 8.09
C LYS A 62 11.93 6.42 8.96
N SER A 63 13.10 6.99 8.65
CA SER A 63 13.70 8.06 9.46
C SER A 63 13.08 9.43 9.25
N SER A 64 12.52 9.71 8.06
CA SER A 64 12.05 11.06 7.69
C SER A 64 10.52 11.21 7.70
N VAL A 65 9.79 10.16 7.34
CA VAL A 65 8.31 10.18 7.23
C VAL A 65 7.68 9.28 8.30
N GLY A 66 8.22 8.07 8.48
CA GLY A 66 7.68 7.08 9.41
C GLY A 66 6.36 6.47 8.94
N GLU A 67 5.56 6.02 9.91
CA GLU A 67 4.28 5.34 9.66
C GLU A 67 3.14 5.93 10.48
N GLY A 68 1.93 5.85 9.93
CA GLY A 68 0.74 6.36 10.61
C GLY A 68 -0.48 6.44 9.70
N THR A 69 -1.64 6.67 10.31
CA THR A 69 -2.88 6.93 9.56
C THR A 69 -2.84 8.27 8.82
N ALA A 70 -1.99 9.20 9.27
CA ALA A 70 -1.60 10.43 8.59
C ALA A 70 -0.11 10.69 8.83
N VAL A 71 0.62 11.11 7.80
CA VAL A 71 2.05 11.45 7.84
C VAL A 71 2.32 12.72 7.05
N LYS A 72 3.50 13.34 7.25
CA LYS A 72 3.94 14.49 6.45
C LYS A 72 4.51 14.00 5.12
N TRP A 73 3.64 13.83 4.12
CA TRP A 73 4.02 13.38 2.78
C TRP A 73 5.02 14.34 2.12
N PRO A 74 6.16 13.85 1.60
CA PRO A 74 7.12 14.68 0.85
C PRO A 74 6.57 15.19 -0.48
N ALA A 75 5.72 14.40 -1.13
CA ALA A 75 5.12 14.70 -2.43
C ALA A 75 3.74 14.05 -2.58
N GLY A 76 3.03 14.47 -3.63
CA GLY A 76 1.83 13.81 -4.11
C GLY A 76 0.52 14.51 -3.77
N VAL A 77 -0.44 14.37 -4.69
CA VAL A 77 -1.79 14.92 -4.55
C VAL A 77 -2.62 14.09 -3.59
N GLY A 78 -3.56 14.73 -2.89
CA GLY A 78 -4.39 14.10 -1.88
C GLY A 78 -5.76 13.69 -2.40
N GLY A 79 -6.04 12.39 -2.46
CA GLY A 79 -7.38 11.84 -2.68
C GLY A 79 -8.08 11.50 -1.36
N LYS A 80 -9.35 11.86 -1.22
CA LYS A 80 -10.17 11.45 -0.06
C LYS A 80 -10.70 10.04 -0.27
N GLY A 81 -10.47 9.13 0.69
CA GLY A 81 -10.90 7.74 0.57
C GLY A 81 -10.11 6.94 -0.50
N ASN A 82 -10.44 5.65 -0.65
CA ASN A 82 -9.88 4.85 -1.74
C ASN A 82 -10.45 5.29 -3.09
N GLU A 83 -11.70 5.73 -3.11
CA GLU A 83 -12.42 6.26 -4.26
C GLU A 83 -11.70 7.48 -4.83
N GLY A 84 -11.33 8.44 -3.98
CA GLY A 84 -10.64 9.66 -4.41
C GLY A 84 -9.25 9.36 -4.98
N VAL A 85 -8.49 8.48 -4.33
CA VAL A 85 -7.17 8.05 -4.86
C VAL A 85 -7.35 7.34 -6.21
N SER A 86 -8.31 6.42 -6.32
CA SER A 86 -8.60 5.70 -7.57
C SER A 86 -8.98 6.67 -8.70
N ALA A 87 -9.86 7.62 -8.41
CA ALA A 87 -10.31 8.62 -9.38
C ALA A 87 -9.16 9.51 -9.87
N TYR A 88 -8.24 9.92 -8.99
CA TYR A 88 -7.03 10.63 -9.40
C TYR A 88 -6.16 9.77 -10.31
N VAL A 89 -5.92 8.51 -9.94
CA VAL A 89 -5.05 7.63 -10.72
C VAL A 89 -5.59 7.40 -12.14
N GLN A 90 -6.90 7.24 -12.28
CA GLN A 90 -7.53 7.04 -13.59
C GLN A 90 -7.50 8.30 -14.49
N ARG A 91 -7.46 9.50 -13.90
CA ARG A 91 -7.58 10.77 -14.64
C ARG A 91 -6.25 11.46 -14.86
N LEU A 92 -5.26 11.18 -14.02
CA LEU A 92 -3.95 11.80 -14.06
C LEU A 92 -2.96 10.88 -14.78
N PRO A 93 -2.49 11.23 -15.99
CA PRO A 93 -1.49 10.44 -16.69
C PRO A 93 -0.23 10.27 -15.84
N ASN A 94 0.46 9.14 -16.01
CA ASN A 94 1.71 8.83 -15.32
C ASN A 94 1.62 8.83 -13.78
N SER A 95 0.42 8.67 -13.23
CA SER A 95 0.21 8.66 -11.79
C SER A 95 0.40 7.27 -11.16
N ILE A 96 0.69 7.27 -9.87
CA ILE A 96 0.76 6.05 -9.04
C ILE A 96 0.12 6.35 -7.69
N GLY A 97 -0.77 5.47 -7.24
CA GLY A 97 -1.42 5.56 -5.94
C GLY A 97 -1.55 4.19 -5.28
N TYR A 98 -1.87 4.20 -3.99
CA TYR A 98 -2.13 2.98 -3.21
C TYR A 98 -3.60 2.92 -2.84
N VAL A 99 -4.24 1.79 -3.14
CA VAL A 99 -5.65 1.52 -2.87
C VAL A 99 -5.81 0.09 -2.39
N GLU A 100 -6.88 -0.20 -1.67
CA GLU A 100 -7.29 -1.58 -1.42
C GLU A 100 -7.64 -2.26 -2.76
N TYR A 101 -7.30 -3.55 -2.90
CA TYR A 101 -7.28 -4.27 -4.17
C TYR A 101 -8.65 -4.29 -4.88
N ALA A 102 -9.77 -4.34 -4.15
CA ALA A 102 -11.09 -4.33 -4.77
C ALA A 102 -11.32 -3.05 -5.59
N TYR A 103 -10.80 -1.90 -5.16
CA TYR A 103 -10.91 -0.66 -5.92
C TYR A 103 -10.16 -0.73 -7.24
N ALA A 104 -8.94 -1.27 -7.25
CA ALA A 104 -8.20 -1.46 -8.49
C ALA A 104 -8.92 -2.42 -9.44
N LYS A 105 -9.39 -3.57 -8.92
CA LYS A 105 -10.06 -4.62 -9.70
C LYS A 105 -11.40 -4.14 -10.29
N GLN A 106 -12.27 -3.54 -9.46
CA GLN A 106 -13.58 -3.06 -9.89
C GLN A 106 -13.49 -1.91 -10.90
N ASN A 107 -12.50 -1.02 -10.72
CA ASN A 107 -12.26 0.10 -11.62
C ASN A 107 -11.36 -0.25 -12.82
N LYS A 108 -11.00 -1.54 -12.99
CA LYS A 108 -10.14 -2.06 -14.08
C LYS A 108 -8.82 -1.29 -14.22
N MET A 109 -8.24 -0.91 -13.08
CA MET A 109 -7.01 -0.14 -13.03
C MET A 109 -5.82 -1.05 -13.31
N ALA A 110 -4.82 -0.51 -13.99
CA ALA A 110 -3.51 -1.15 -14.04
C ALA A 110 -2.92 -1.18 -12.62
N HIS A 111 -2.26 -2.28 -12.29
CA HIS A 111 -1.58 -2.50 -11.01
C HIS A 111 -0.24 -3.19 -11.24
N VAL A 112 0.68 -3.06 -10.29
CA VAL A 112 2.05 -3.56 -10.38
C VAL A 112 2.20 -4.90 -9.66
N LEU A 113 3.19 -5.68 -10.08
CA LEU A 113 3.77 -6.71 -9.23
C LEU A 113 4.71 -6.05 -8.21
N LEU A 114 4.81 -6.64 -7.02
CA LEU A 114 5.79 -6.21 -6.03
C LEU A 114 6.72 -7.35 -5.68
N LYS A 115 8.01 -7.03 -5.59
CA LYS A 115 9.02 -7.90 -5.00
C LYS A 115 8.73 -8.01 -3.50
N ASN A 116 8.48 -9.23 -3.03
CA ASN A 116 8.27 -9.51 -1.62
C ASN A 116 9.60 -9.72 -0.87
N LYS A 117 9.49 -9.98 0.43
CA LYS A 117 10.61 -10.21 1.33
C LYS A 117 11.58 -11.30 0.88
N ASP A 118 11.05 -12.37 0.28
CA ASP A 118 11.82 -13.51 -0.20
C ASP A 118 12.35 -13.30 -1.64
N GLY A 119 12.16 -12.10 -2.18
CA GLY A 119 12.70 -11.66 -3.45
C GLY A 119 11.88 -12.03 -4.68
N GLN A 120 10.67 -12.57 -4.52
CA GLN A 120 9.77 -12.95 -5.61
C GLN A 120 8.87 -11.79 -6.00
N PHE A 121 8.64 -11.60 -7.30
CA PHE A 121 7.62 -10.66 -7.78
C PHE A 121 6.26 -11.34 -7.76
N VAL A 122 5.38 -10.87 -6.88
CA VAL A 122 4.06 -11.45 -6.63
C VAL A 122 3.00 -10.48 -7.15
N ALA A 123 1.88 -11.01 -7.67
CA ALA A 123 0.71 -10.23 -8.05
C ALA A 123 -0.25 -10.06 -6.85
N PRO A 124 -1.00 -8.96 -6.78
CA PRO A 124 -2.03 -8.84 -5.75
C PRO A 124 -3.22 -9.73 -6.10
N ASP A 125 -3.46 -10.75 -5.28
CA ASP A 125 -4.64 -11.61 -5.35
C ASP A 125 -4.96 -12.28 -3.99
N ASP A 126 -6.12 -12.90 -3.91
CA ASP A 126 -6.63 -13.54 -2.68
C ASP A 126 -5.67 -14.60 -2.12
N SER A 127 -5.00 -15.38 -2.99
CA SER A 127 -4.01 -16.38 -2.56
C SER A 127 -2.75 -15.74 -1.97
N ALA A 128 -2.27 -14.66 -2.57
CA ALA A 128 -1.08 -13.95 -2.10
C ALA A 128 -1.35 -13.20 -0.78
N PHE A 129 -2.56 -12.67 -0.59
CA PHE A 129 -2.99 -12.07 0.68
C PHE A 129 -3.11 -13.13 1.78
N LYS A 130 -3.66 -14.31 1.44
CA LYS A 130 -3.73 -15.46 2.36
C LYS A 130 -2.33 -15.95 2.75
N ALA A 131 -1.39 -16.02 1.79
CA ALA A 131 -0.01 -16.39 2.05
C ALA A 131 0.67 -15.44 3.04
N ALA A 132 0.47 -14.12 2.89
CA ALA A 132 1.00 -13.13 3.83
C ALA A 132 0.43 -13.27 5.25
N ALA A 133 -0.78 -13.81 5.41
CA ALA A 133 -1.42 -14.03 6.71
C ALA A 133 -1.06 -15.38 7.37
N ALA A 134 -0.38 -16.30 6.66
CA ALA A 134 -0.22 -17.69 7.07
C ALA A 134 0.59 -17.87 8.38
N GLY A 135 1.50 -16.95 8.68
CA GLY A 135 2.35 -17.00 9.88
C GLY A 135 1.80 -16.21 11.09
N ALA A 136 0.63 -15.59 10.98
CA ALA A 136 0.12 -14.73 12.04
C ALA A 136 -0.47 -15.55 13.22
N ASP A 137 -0.09 -15.20 14.45
CA ASP A 137 -0.56 -15.85 15.68
C ASP A 137 -1.86 -15.19 16.20
N TRP A 138 -2.96 -15.47 15.51
CA TRP A 138 -4.29 -14.94 15.82
C TRP A 138 -4.80 -15.35 17.21
N ALA A 139 -4.32 -16.47 17.75
CA ALA A 139 -4.71 -16.96 19.07
C ALA A 139 -4.14 -16.09 20.20
N ARG A 140 -2.94 -15.52 19.99
CA ARG A 140 -2.31 -14.61 20.95
C ARG A 140 -2.87 -13.20 20.89
N SER A 141 -3.10 -12.67 19.69
CA SER A 141 -3.66 -11.32 19.50
C SER A 141 -4.24 -11.16 18.10
N PHE A 142 -5.36 -10.44 17.99
CA PHE A 142 -5.87 -9.99 16.69
C PHE A 142 -5.08 -8.82 16.12
N TYR A 143 -4.28 -8.11 16.92
CA TYR A 143 -3.38 -7.08 16.42
C TYR A 143 -2.18 -7.75 15.73
N GLN A 144 -2.32 -7.97 14.42
CA GLN A 144 -1.31 -8.57 13.55
C GLN A 144 -0.97 -7.60 12.41
N VAL A 145 0.32 -7.31 12.23
CA VAL A 145 0.81 -6.47 11.14
C VAL A 145 1.29 -7.38 10.01
N LEU A 146 0.54 -7.42 8.90
CA LEU A 146 0.74 -8.38 7.80
C LEU A 146 1.58 -7.85 6.63
N THR A 147 2.25 -6.72 6.79
CA THR A 147 3.16 -6.17 5.78
C THR A 147 4.53 -6.84 5.85
N GLU A 148 5.14 -7.05 4.68
CA GLU A 148 6.49 -7.61 4.51
C GLU A 148 6.72 -8.90 5.30
N GLN A 149 5.75 -9.81 5.18
CA GLN A 149 5.80 -11.15 5.75
C GLN A 149 6.63 -12.09 4.86
N PRO A 150 7.33 -13.07 5.45
CA PRO A 150 8.05 -14.08 4.68
C PRO A 150 7.08 -14.98 3.89
N GLY A 151 7.62 -15.75 2.95
CA GLY A 151 6.88 -16.66 2.08
C GLY A 151 6.99 -16.25 0.62
N LYS A 152 7.38 -17.20 -0.23
CA LYS A 152 7.58 -17.01 -1.68
C LYS A 152 6.37 -16.40 -2.40
N ASP A 153 5.15 -16.69 -1.94
CA ASP A 153 3.90 -16.25 -2.57
C ASP A 153 3.24 -15.08 -1.80
N SER A 154 3.88 -14.57 -0.74
CA SER A 154 3.29 -13.54 0.13
C SER A 154 3.24 -12.18 -0.56
N TRP A 155 2.06 -11.57 -0.63
CA TRP A 155 1.92 -10.17 -1.06
C TRP A 155 2.45 -9.22 0.03
N PRO A 156 3.39 -8.31 -0.29
CA PRO A 156 4.13 -7.56 0.73
C PRO A 156 3.32 -6.44 1.42
N ILE A 157 2.19 -6.01 0.86
CA ILE A 157 1.35 -4.93 1.43
C ILE A 157 -0.04 -5.48 1.78
N SER A 158 -0.08 -6.40 2.74
CA SER A 158 -1.31 -7.00 3.26
C SER A 158 -1.66 -6.43 4.64
N GLY A 159 -2.95 -6.44 5.00
CA GLY A 159 -3.41 -5.99 6.31
C GLY A 159 -4.79 -6.50 6.67
N ALA A 160 -5.02 -6.75 7.96
CA ALA A 160 -6.33 -7.05 8.51
C ALA A 160 -7.13 -5.75 8.74
N THR A 161 -8.45 -5.86 8.75
CA THR A 161 -9.37 -4.78 9.13
C THR A 161 -10.13 -5.17 10.39
N PHE A 162 -10.57 -4.17 11.16
CA PHE A 162 -11.14 -4.38 12.49
C PHE A 162 -12.45 -3.62 12.65
N ILE A 163 -13.35 -4.22 13.42
CA ILE A 163 -14.55 -3.58 13.94
C ILE A 163 -14.30 -3.25 15.41
N LEU A 164 -14.60 -2.02 15.80
CA LEU A 164 -14.52 -1.57 17.19
C LEU A 164 -15.94 -1.45 17.75
N MET A 165 -16.18 -2.08 18.89
CA MET A 165 -17.45 -2.02 19.62
C MET A 165 -17.17 -1.68 21.08
N HIS A 166 -18.10 -0.99 21.73
CA HIS A 166 -18.00 -0.78 23.17
C HIS A 166 -18.09 -2.13 23.90
N LYS A 167 -17.21 -2.33 24.88
CA LYS A 167 -17.19 -3.53 25.73
C LYS A 167 -18.46 -3.66 26.58
N GLN A 168 -18.98 -2.51 27.03
CA GLN A 168 -20.27 -2.39 27.68
C GLN A 168 -21.10 -1.42 26.84
N GLN A 169 -22.27 -1.88 26.39
CA GLN A 169 -23.21 -1.06 25.66
C GLN A 169 -24.17 -0.42 26.67
N ASP A 170 -24.10 0.90 26.81
CA ASP A 170 -24.98 1.63 27.74
C ASP A 170 -26.46 1.56 27.31
N LYS A 171 -26.70 1.33 26.01
CA LYS A 171 -28.03 1.18 25.39
C LYS A 171 -28.07 -0.09 24.53
N PRO A 172 -28.10 -1.29 25.13
CA PRO A 172 -27.98 -2.56 24.40
C PRO A 172 -29.09 -2.75 23.35
N GLU A 173 -30.27 -2.15 23.54
CA GLU A 173 -31.37 -2.14 22.58
C GLU A 173 -31.03 -1.43 21.26
N GLN A 174 -30.04 -0.54 21.25
CA GLN A 174 -29.55 0.14 20.03
C GLN A 174 -28.46 -0.67 19.31
N ALA A 175 -27.92 -1.71 19.96
CA ALA A 175 -26.89 -2.58 19.41
C ALA A 175 -27.45 -3.84 18.72
N SER A 176 -28.77 -4.09 18.83
CA SER A 176 -29.47 -5.17 18.14
C SER A 176 -30.12 -4.66 16.86
N ASN A 177 -29.45 -4.90 15.73
CA ASN A 177 -30.05 -4.96 14.39
C ASN A 177 -29.52 -6.22 13.69
#